data_AF-A0A7S1L1L6-F1
#
_entry.id   AF-A0A7S1L1L6-F1
#
_cell.length_a   1.000
_cell.length_b   1.000
_cell.length_c   1.000
_cell.angle_alpha   90.00
_cell.angle_beta   90.00
_cell.angle_gamma   90.00
#
_symmetry.space_group_name_H-M   'P 1'
#
loop_
_entity.id
_entity.type
_entity.pdbx_description
1 polymer ?
#
loop_
_entity_poly.entity_id
_entity_poly.type
_entity_poly.pdbx_seq_one_letter_code
_entity_poly.pdbx_strand_id
1 'polypeptide(L)'
;NSFCTLLAAMDDHKAAEHQEDDVVELQPVASPPEASGYDAVAAELQETFEDNVILVYPDDHDDDDDDDDDGAVAEGGVDSCSATRLRDAVPDASDEQTLTQSNSSITRQRGKKQRHTSVSKAAFHIFKGNVGVGIFLLPMVYNDAGYLGSPIIGSAVGLLVVDATLMLVRVKHLINNDKVTSYPDLVRYVFGKPLQKAVNWMIVGTQLGFCLMYVQTAAGIFAELWPFAGAYTTFVLVSTAALVPMTFLTNNLSVLAVSSMLATVLVFVSVISTFFNSAVTLQSDGVAESTTAFGSFSKLPLFLASQLTVLEGVCVVLPVESSIKKEKKPAFQRMLLRTLGTIVAMYAVYGSTGYLAFGSSLTQSTVSVMPRGPFASCVRLALALNLLLTHPLQFCPAIQICDRAMKVDPAAVNKSGKAIATRLVINFVIMSLALVVGPDALDLVLAFI
;
A
#
# COMPACT_ATOMS: atom_id res chain seq x y z
N ASN A 1 -11.28 28.39 -10.13
CA ASN A 1 -10.39 29.50 -9.74
C ASN A 1 -8.94 29.10 -9.58
N SER A 2 -8.58 28.05 -8.85
CA SER A 2 -7.15 27.69 -8.66
C SER A 2 -6.39 27.23 -9.91
N PHE A 3 -7.08 26.77 -10.96
CA PHE A 3 -6.46 26.38 -12.24
C PHE A 3 -6.15 27.58 -13.15
N CYS A 4 -6.94 28.66 -13.08
CA CYS A 4 -6.69 29.88 -13.85
C CYS A 4 -5.52 30.70 -13.28
N THR A 5 -5.33 30.68 -11.96
CA THR A 5 -4.20 31.34 -11.30
C THR A 5 -2.86 30.68 -11.64
N LEU A 6 -2.84 29.37 -11.88
CA LEU A 6 -1.64 28.64 -12.27
C LEU A 6 -1.21 28.94 -13.72
N LEU A 7 -2.18 29.13 -14.64
CA LEU A 7 -1.90 29.49 -16.03
C LEU A 7 -1.41 30.95 -16.17
N ALA A 8 -1.93 31.88 -15.37
CA ALA A 8 -1.47 33.27 -15.36
C ALA A 8 -0.02 33.40 -14.86
N ALA A 9 0.39 32.60 -13.87
CA ALA A 9 1.75 32.60 -13.35
C ALA A 9 2.80 32.02 -14.32
N MET A 10 2.36 31.25 -15.32
CA MET A 10 3.26 30.65 -16.32
C MET A 10 3.52 31.58 -17.53
N ASP A 11 2.60 32.49 -17.84
CA ASP A 11 2.80 33.48 -18.92
C ASP A 11 3.75 34.62 -18.49
N ASP A 12 3.69 35.06 -17.23
CA ASP A 12 4.59 36.10 -16.71
C ASP A 12 6.06 35.66 -16.68
N HIS A 13 6.33 34.36 -16.49
CA HIS A 13 7.69 33.82 -16.47
C HIS A 13 8.36 33.80 -17.86
N LYS A 14 7.59 33.87 -18.96
CA LYS A 14 8.15 33.95 -20.33
C LYS A 14 8.44 35.39 -20.77
N ALA A 15 7.87 36.40 -20.12
CA ALA A 15 8.12 37.80 -20.44
C ALA A 15 9.40 38.36 -19.78
N ALA A 16 9.87 37.75 -18.69
CA ALA A 16 11.00 38.23 -17.91
C ALA A 16 12.39 37.79 -18.43
N GLU A 17 12.46 36.92 -19.45
CA GLU A 17 13.73 36.34 -19.93
C GLU A 17 14.41 37.15 -21.07
N HIS A 18 13.99 38.40 -21.28
CA HIS A 18 14.48 39.26 -22.37
C HIS A 18 14.85 40.67 -21.93
N GLN A 19 15.56 40.83 -20.80
CA GLN A 19 16.34 42.04 -20.56
C GLN A 19 17.27 41.89 -19.36
N GLU A 20 18.58 41.79 -19.58
CA GLU A 20 19.62 42.47 -18.77
C GLU A 20 21.04 42.18 -19.31
N ASP A 21 21.63 43.20 -19.95
CA ASP A 21 23.07 43.46 -20.00
C ASP A 21 23.24 44.86 -19.38
N ASP A 22 23.89 44.98 -18.22
CA ASP A 22 24.95 45.97 -17.90
C ASP A 22 25.25 46.06 -16.39
N VAL A 23 26.53 46.37 -16.12
CA VAL A 23 27.24 46.37 -14.83
C VAL A 23 27.14 47.76 -14.13
N VAL A 24 27.13 47.82 -12.78
CA VAL A 24 28.00 48.65 -11.89
C VAL A 24 27.42 48.92 -10.47
N GLU A 25 28.31 48.73 -9.46
CA GLU A 25 28.46 49.26 -8.08
C GLU A 25 27.58 48.88 -6.86
N LEU A 26 28.30 48.70 -5.74
CA LEU A 26 27.91 48.29 -4.38
C LEU A 26 27.58 49.50 -3.47
N GLN A 27 26.54 49.37 -2.60
CA GLN A 27 26.48 49.85 -1.20
C GLN A 27 25.28 49.22 -0.42
N PRO A 28 25.25 49.23 0.94
CA PRO A 28 24.70 48.12 1.74
C PRO A 28 23.34 48.35 2.47
N VAL A 29 22.64 47.22 2.67
CA VAL A 29 21.59 46.84 3.67
C VAL A 29 20.28 47.65 3.76
N ALA A 30 19.17 47.00 3.37
CA ALA A 30 17.85 47.10 4.00
C ALA A 30 16.99 45.84 3.71
N SER A 31 16.41 45.27 4.77
CA SER A 31 15.22 44.40 4.91
C SER A 31 14.86 43.32 3.84
N PRO A 32 14.56 42.06 4.23
CA PRO A 32 14.09 41.05 3.27
C PRO A 32 12.65 41.34 2.80
N PRO A 33 12.30 41.05 1.53
CA PRO A 33 10.96 41.30 0.99
C PRO A 33 9.96 40.22 1.39
N GLU A 34 8.70 40.60 1.25
CA GLU A 34 7.46 39.98 1.74
C GLU A 34 7.30 38.47 1.46
N ALA A 35 6.68 37.82 2.44
CA ALA A 35 6.33 36.41 2.45
C ALA A 35 5.43 36.01 1.27
N SER A 36 5.71 34.85 0.68
CA SER A 36 4.91 34.29 -0.41
C SER A 36 3.51 33.93 0.09
N GLY A 37 2.51 33.99 -0.79
CA GLY A 37 1.11 33.65 -0.46
C GLY A 37 0.88 32.23 0.11
N TYR A 38 1.90 31.37 0.18
CA TYR A 38 1.85 30.09 0.90
C TYR A 38 1.94 30.26 2.42
N ASP A 39 2.64 31.27 2.91
CA ASP A 39 2.81 31.51 4.35
C ASP A 39 1.54 32.15 4.96
N ALA A 40 0.80 32.93 4.18
CA ALA A 40 -0.49 33.51 4.59
C ALA A 40 -1.59 32.45 4.76
N VAL A 41 -1.65 31.46 3.85
CA VAL A 41 -2.61 30.34 3.94
C VAL A 41 -2.22 29.37 5.08
N ALA A 42 -0.92 29.21 5.34
CA ALA A 42 -0.43 28.45 6.48
C ALA A 42 -0.74 29.14 7.82
N ALA A 43 -0.64 30.47 7.88
CA ALA A 43 -1.00 31.26 9.05
C ALA A 43 -2.52 31.24 9.34
N GLU A 44 -3.36 31.34 8.29
CA GLU A 44 -4.82 31.31 8.42
C GLU A 44 -5.35 29.93 8.87
N LEU A 45 -4.66 28.84 8.46
CA LEU A 45 -4.91 27.49 8.96
C LEU A 45 -4.40 27.26 10.40
N GLN A 46 -3.37 28.00 10.83
CA GLN A 46 -2.80 27.93 12.17
C GLN A 46 -3.67 28.69 13.19
N GLU A 47 -4.21 29.85 12.81
CA GLU A 47 -5.12 30.66 13.64
C GLU A 47 -6.45 29.93 13.89
N THR A 48 -6.97 29.21 12.89
CA THR A 48 -8.20 28.39 13.02
C THR A 48 -7.99 27.16 13.92
N PHE A 49 -6.73 26.73 14.14
CA PHE A 49 -6.38 25.54 14.92
C PHE A 49 -6.11 25.86 16.40
N GLU A 50 -5.68 27.09 16.72
CA GLU A 50 -5.39 27.53 18.10
C GLU A 50 -6.67 27.77 18.92
N ASP A 51 -7.80 28.11 18.30
CA ASP A 51 -9.04 28.46 19.02
C ASP A 51 -9.80 27.27 19.62
N ASN A 52 -9.40 26.01 19.39
CA ASN A 52 -10.21 24.84 19.74
C ASN A 52 -9.53 23.71 20.52
N VAL A 53 -8.35 23.91 21.12
CA VAL A 53 -7.68 22.84 21.89
C VAL A 53 -7.23 23.32 23.27
N ILE A 54 -8.01 22.95 24.30
CA ILE A 54 -7.62 22.99 25.70
C ILE A 54 -6.58 21.87 25.94
N LEU A 55 -5.32 22.28 26.13
CA LEU A 55 -4.17 21.43 26.48
C LEU A 55 -4.15 21.08 27.97
N VAL A 56 -3.78 19.82 28.29
CA VAL A 56 -3.40 19.41 29.65
C VAL A 56 -2.27 18.34 29.62
N TYR A 57 -1.05 18.80 29.97
CA TYR A 57 0.14 18.13 30.58
C TYR A 57 0.97 17.05 29.83
N PRO A 58 2.21 16.78 30.28
CA PRO A 58 3.38 17.67 30.34
C PRO A 58 4.62 17.07 29.62
N ASP A 59 5.59 17.92 29.34
CA ASP A 59 6.91 17.61 28.77
C ASP A 59 7.74 16.68 29.65
N ASP A 60 8.49 15.78 29.01
CA ASP A 60 9.78 15.32 29.52
C ASP A 60 10.81 15.42 28.38
N HIS A 61 11.82 16.24 28.65
CA HIS A 61 13.09 16.35 27.95
C HIS A 61 13.83 15.00 27.94
N ASP A 62 14.63 14.76 26.91
CA ASP A 62 15.98 14.22 27.09
C ASP A 62 16.83 14.46 25.84
N ASP A 63 18.03 14.93 26.12
CA ASP A 63 19.07 15.44 25.22
C ASP A 63 19.98 14.33 24.65
N ASP A 64 20.47 14.63 23.45
CA ASP A 64 21.83 14.44 22.92
C ASP A 64 22.46 13.08 22.52
N ASP A 65 23.17 13.24 21.39
CA ASP A 65 24.47 12.70 20.96
C ASP A 65 24.57 11.65 19.83
N ASP A 66 25.33 12.10 18.83
CA ASP A 66 25.66 11.56 17.52
C ASP A 66 26.60 10.34 17.55
N ASP A 67 26.57 9.54 16.46
CA ASP A 67 27.75 9.07 15.72
C ASP A 67 27.31 8.06 14.64
N ASP A 68 27.33 8.49 13.37
CA ASP A 68 27.19 7.64 12.19
C ASP A 68 28.58 7.16 11.74
N ASP A 69 28.81 5.84 11.70
CA ASP A 69 29.91 5.22 10.97
C ASP A 69 29.32 4.20 9.98
N ASP A 70 29.42 4.53 8.69
CA ASP A 70 29.02 3.69 7.56
C ASP A 70 30.16 2.72 7.21
N GLY A 71 29.91 1.43 7.35
CA GLY A 71 30.91 0.41 7.02
C GLY A 71 30.37 -1.00 6.79
N ALA A 72 30.36 -1.39 5.52
CA ALA A 72 30.59 -2.74 5.01
C ALA A 72 29.43 -3.77 4.86
N VAL A 73 29.60 -4.48 3.74
CA VAL A 73 28.80 -5.50 3.06
C VAL A 73 29.21 -6.91 3.54
N ALA A 74 28.24 -7.85 3.62
CA ALA A 74 28.37 -9.30 3.34
C ALA A 74 26.98 -9.94 3.49
N GLU A 75 26.32 -10.50 2.46
CA GLU A 75 26.56 -11.78 1.76
C GLU A 75 26.61 -13.01 2.70
N GLY A 76 25.61 -13.88 2.54
CA GLY A 76 25.69 -15.36 2.53
C GLY A 76 26.20 -16.11 3.78
N GLY A 77 25.37 -17.00 4.32
CA GLY A 77 25.86 -18.04 5.23
C GLY A 77 24.76 -18.80 5.96
N VAL A 78 24.33 -19.90 5.36
CA VAL A 78 23.58 -20.99 5.98
C VAL A 78 24.45 -21.63 7.06
N ASP A 79 23.91 -21.92 8.24
CA ASP A 79 24.31 -23.15 8.94
C ASP A 79 23.22 -23.69 9.87
N SER A 80 23.13 -25.00 9.82
CA SER A 80 22.10 -25.89 10.35
C SER A 80 22.68 -26.71 11.50
N CYS A 81 21.87 -26.99 12.53
CA CYS A 81 21.74 -28.26 13.27
C CYS A 81 21.11 -27.97 14.65
N SER A 82 19.90 -28.47 14.96
CA SER A 82 19.57 -29.86 15.32
C SER A 82 20.21 -30.30 16.63
N ALA A 83 19.41 -30.48 17.70
CA ALA A 83 19.23 -31.78 18.36
C ALA A 83 18.30 -31.72 19.58
N THR A 84 17.27 -32.54 19.46
CA THR A 84 16.30 -33.12 20.40
C THR A 84 16.92 -33.75 21.66
N ARG A 85 16.29 -33.65 22.84
CA ARG A 85 15.63 -34.77 23.59
C ARG A 85 15.36 -34.48 25.08
N LEU A 86 14.17 -34.96 25.46
CA LEU A 86 13.56 -35.21 26.77
C LEU A 86 14.47 -35.90 27.82
N ARG A 87 14.29 -35.58 29.12
CA ARG A 87 13.66 -36.45 30.14
C ARG A 87 13.70 -35.86 31.56
N ASP A 88 12.83 -36.43 32.38
CA ASP A 88 12.28 -36.03 33.68
C ASP A 88 13.23 -36.07 34.89
N ALA A 89 12.84 -35.34 35.95
CA ALA A 89 12.74 -35.78 37.38
C ALA A 89 13.18 -34.70 38.40
N VAL A 90 12.41 -34.62 39.50
CA VAL A 90 12.48 -33.76 40.71
C VAL A 90 12.69 -34.72 41.91
N PRO A 91 12.94 -34.35 43.20
CA PRO A 91 13.60 -33.20 43.89
C PRO A 91 14.74 -33.68 44.86
N ASP A 92 15.45 -32.77 45.57
CA ASP A 92 15.60 -32.83 47.05
C ASP A 92 16.25 -31.56 47.67
N ALA A 93 15.94 -31.32 48.96
CA ALA A 93 16.41 -30.31 49.92
C ALA A 93 17.86 -30.60 50.41
N SER A 94 18.58 -29.87 51.28
CA SER A 94 18.32 -28.86 52.32
C SER A 94 19.64 -28.16 52.76
N ASP A 95 19.51 -27.09 53.56
CA ASP A 95 20.41 -26.58 54.64
C ASP A 95 21.66 -25.67 54.41
N GLU A 96 21.45 -24.40 54.82
CA GLU A 96 22.12 -23.64 55.91
C GLU A 96 23.48 -22.89 55.76
N GLN A 97 23.37 -21.54 55.82
CA GLN A 97 24.22 -20.45 56.38
C GLN A 97 25.72 -20.28 56.01
N THR A 98 26.10 -19.09 55.48
CA THR A 98 26.69 -17.95 56.25
C THR A 98 27.04 -16.74 55.33
N LEU A 99 26.83 -15.54 55.86
CA LEU A 99 26.98 -14.18 55.34
C LEU A 99 28.29 -13.85 54.56
N THR A 100 28.20 -13.09 53.46
CA THR A 100 28.70 -11.69 53.35
C THR A 100 28.56 -11.08 51.93
N GLN A 101 28.05 -9.84 51.92
CA GLN A 101 28.37 -8.72 51.01
C GLN A 101 27.97 -8.71 49.52
N SER A 102 27.05 -7.75 49.28
CA SER A 102 27.10 -6.73 48.23
C SER A 102 26.45 -7.01 46.86
N ASN A 103 25.33 -6.31 46.66
CA ASN A 103 24.61 -6.07 45.42
C ASN A 103 25.50 -5.49 44.31
N SER A 104 25.36 -6.03 43.10
CA SER A 104 25.14 -5.30 41.82
C SER A 104 25.67 -6.06 40.60
N SER A 105 24.99 -7.14 40.20
CA SER A 105 25.14 -7.67 38.84
C SER A 105 24.14 -6.96 37.92
N ILE A 106 24.66 -5.93 37.26
CA ILE A 106 24.06 -5.26 36.09
C ILE A 106 23.72 -6.34 35.06
N THR A 107 22.46 -6.78 35.04
CA THR A 107 21.92 -7.55 33.93
C THR A 107 21.70 -6.54 32.81
N ARG A 108 22.72 -6.37 31.97
CA ARG A 108 22.69 -5.58 30.74
C ARG A 108 21.60 -6.17 29.83
N GLN A 109 20.37 -5.67 29.97
CA GLN A 109 19.32 -5.90 29.00
C GLN A 109 19.83 -5.37 27.67
N ARG A 110 20.18 -6.29 26.79
CA ARG A 110 20.58 -6.03 25.42
C ARG A 110 19.34 -5.47 24.72
N GLY A 111 19.19 -4.15 24.76
CA GLY A 111 18.13 -3.43 24.06
C GLY A 111 18.12 -3.90 22.60
N LYS A 112 16.95 -4.35 22.13
CA LYS A 112 16.75 -4.58 20.69
C LYS A 112 16.97 -3.22 20.01
N LYS A 113 18.13 -3.04 19.38
CA LYS A 113 18.44 -1.88 18.53
C LYS A 113 17.27 -1.75 17.54
N GLN A 114 16.42 -0.73 17.70
CA GLN A 114 15.35 -0.47 16.74
C GLN A 114 16.02 -0.13 15.42
N ARG A 115 15.92 -1.05 14.47
CA ARG A 115 16.57 -0.90 13.16
C ARG A 115 15.70 0.03 12.33
N HIS A 116 16.02 1.33 12.37
CA HIS A 116 15.33 2.33 11.56
C HIS A 116 15.47 2.04 10.06
N THR A 117 14.40 2.30 9.30
CA THR A 117 14.35 2.08 7.86
C THR A 117 15.03 3.25 7.14
N SER A 118 15.97 2.96 6.23
CA SER A 118 16.56 3.99 5.35
C SER A 118 15.51 4.50 4.35
N VAL A 119 15.61 5.77 3.94
CA VAL A 119 14.67 6.41 2.99
C VAL A 119 14.47 5.60 1.70
N SER A 120 15.54 5.02 1.12
CA SER A 120 15.42 4.19 -0.10
C SER A 120 14.64 2.89 0.12
N LYS A 121 14.78 2.26 1.29
CA LYS A 121 13.98 1.09 1.66
C LYS A 121 12.52 1.46 1.89
N ALA A 122 12.25 2.63 2.47
CA ALA A 122 10.91 3.17 2.61
C ALA A 122 10.25 3.42 1.23
N ALA A 123 11.00 3.98 0.28
CA ALA A 123 10.55 4.15 -1.11
C ALA A 123 10.13 2.82 -1.73
N PHE A 124 10.96 1.78 -1.57
CA PHE A 124 10.67 0.44 -2.08
C PHE A 124 9.43 -0.16 -1.41
N HIS A 125 9.25 0.01 -0.11
CA HIS A 125 8.06 -0.46 0.60
C HIS A 125 6.78 0.24 0.12
N ILE A 126 6.81 1.55 -0.10
CA ILE A 126 5.68 2.30 -0.64
C ILE A 126 5.40 1.92 -2.09
N PHE A 127 6.46 1.77 -2.90
CA PHE A 127 6.34 1.31 -4.28
C PHE A 127 5.65 -0.05 -4.35
N LYS A 128 6.18 -1.03 -3.62
CA LYS A 128 5.61 -2.37 -3.50
C LYS A 128 4.19 -2.37 -2.94
N GLY A 129 3.87 -1.46 -2.01
CA GLY A 129 2.55 -1.33 -1.42
C GLY A 129 1.49 -0.82 -2.39
N ASN A 130 1.89 -0.05 -3.42
CA ASN A 130 0.98 0.43 -4.45
C ASN A 130 0.96 -0.50 -5.67
N VAL A 131 2.14 -0.94 -6.14
CA VAL A 131 2.28 -1.78 -7.33
C VAL A 131 1.94 -3.22 -7.00
N GLY A 132 0.64 -3.50 -7.05
CA GLY A 132 0.06 -4.83 -6.87
C GLY A 132 -0.67 -5.31 -8.12
N VAL A 133 -1.67 -6.16 -7.91
CA VAL A 133 -2.45 -6.77 -8.99
C VAL A 133 -3.40 -5.80 -9.70
N GLY A 134 -3.73 -4.66 -9.08
CA GLY A 134 -4.60 -3.66 -9.67
C GLY A 134 -4.09 -3.12 -11.01
N ILE A 135 -2.78 -3.11 -11.23
CA ILE A 135 -2.18 -2.64 -12.49
C ILE A 135 -2.68 -3.43 -13.71
N PHE A 136 -2.95 -4.74 -13.55
CA PHE A 136 -3.42 -5.59 -14.65
C PHE A 136 -4.87 -5.30 -15.06
N LEU A 137 -5.62 -4.57 -14.23
CA LEU A 137 -6.99 -4.13 -14.50
C LEU A 137 -7.01 -2.80 -15.27
N LEU A 138 -5.95 -1.98 -15.17
CA LEU A 138 -5.90 -0.64 -15.78
C LEU A 138 -6.27 -0.65 -17.27
N PRO A 139 -5.67 -1.48 -18.14
CA PRO A 139 -6.02 -1.45 -19.56
C PRO A 139 -7.49 -1.76 -19.85
N MET A 140 -8.12 -2.61 -19.03
CA MET A 140 -9.53 -2.99 -19.20
C MET A 140 -10.43 -1.80 -18.88
N VAL A 141 -10.21 -1.12 -17.76
CA VAL A 141 -11.04 0.03 -17.34
C VAL A 141 -10.79 1.27 -18.20
N TYR A 142 -9.66 1.33 -18.92
CA TYR A 142 -9.42 2.39 -19.90
C TYR A 142 -10.41 2.36 -21.07
N ASN A 143 -11.04 1.21 -21.32
CA ASN A 143 -12.14 1.11 -22.28
C ASN A 143 -13.37 1.95 -21.87
N ASP A 144 -13.52 2.26 -20.59
CA ASP A 144 -14.69 3.00 -20.09
C ASP A 144 -14.56 4.51 -20.24
N ALA A 145 -13.33 5.05 -20.23
CA ALA A 145 -13.06 6.48 -20.38
C ALA A 145 -12.30 6.86 -21.67
N GLY A 146 -11.80 5.88 -22.43
CA GLY A 146 -11.16 6.05 -23.75
C GLY A 146 -9.66 6.38 -23.67
N TYR A 147 -8.94 6.21 -24.78
CA TYR A 147 -7.47 6.30 -24.78
C TYR A 147 -6.95 7.73 -24.50
N LEU A 148 -7.78 8.75 -24.70
CA LEU A 148 -7.44 10.14 -24.36
C LEU A 148 -8.02 10.54 -23.01
N GLY A 149 -9.27 10.16 -22.72
CA GLY A 149 -9.93 10.46 -21.45
C GLY A 149 -9.27 9.76 -20.25
N SER A 150 -8.94 8.48 -20.36
CA SER A 150 -8.37 7.68 -19.28
C SER A 150 -7.03 8.20 -18.74
N PRO A 151 -5.99 8.48 -19.56
CA PRO A 151 -4.74 9.01 -19.02
C PRO A 151 -4.91 10.41 -18.42
N ILE A 152 -5.78 11.27 -18.96
CA ILE A 152 -6.02 12.61 -18.42
C ILE A 152 -6.71 12.53 -17.05
N ILE A 153 -7.86 11.85 -16.99
CA ILE A 153 -8.68 11.74 -15.78
C ILE A 153 -7.92 10.89 -14.75
N GLY A 154 -7.31 9.78 -15.17
CA GLY A 154 -6.52 8.90 -14.32
C GLY A 154 -5.32 9.62 -13.69
N SER A 155 -4.62 10.46 -14.45
CA SER A 155 -3.52 11.28 -13.90
C SER A 155 -4.03 12.36 -12.94
N ALA A 156 -5.16 13.01 -13.25
CA ALA A 156 -5.76 13.99 -12.35
C ALA A 156 -6.17 13.38 -11.00
N VAL A 157 -6.81 12.20 -11.03
CA VAL A 157 -7.13 11.43 -9.81
C VAL A 157 -5.84 11.01 -9.09
N GLY A 158 -4.84 10.54 -9.84
CA GLY A 158 -3.54 10.16 -9.26
C GLY A 158 -2.85 11.32 -8.53
N LEU A 159 -2.84 12.52 -9.12
CA LEU A 159 -2.30 13.73 -8.50
C LEU A 159 -3.08 14.13 -7.25
N LEU A 160 -4.42 14.00 -7.28
CA LEU A 160 -5.26 14.23 -6.10
C LEU A 160 -4.91 13.26 -4.96
N VAL A 161 -4.74 11.97 -5.27
CA VAL A 161 -4.33 10.97 -4.27
C VAL A 161 -2.93 11.26 -3.72
N VAL A 162 -1.99 11.67 -4.57
CA VAL A 162 -0.64 12.10 -4.15
C VAL A 162 -0.73 13.28 -3.18
N ASP A 163 -1.49 14.31 -3.53
CA ASP A 163 -1.68 15.50 -2.70
C ASP A 163 -2.32 15.15 -1.36
N ALA A 164 -3.43 14.39 -1.38
CA ALA A 164 -4.10 13.91 -0.17
C ALA A 164 -3.15 13.10 0.74
N THR A 165 -2.29 12.27 0.14
CA THR A 165 -1.31 11.46 0.89
C THR A 165 -0.20 12.32 1.51
N LEU A 166 0.26 13.36 0.82
CA LEU A 166 1.22 14.33 1.37
C LEU A 166 0.59 15.14 2.50
N MET A 167 -0.66 15.58 2.33
CA MET A 167 -1.42 16.30 3.36
C MET A 167 -1.60 15.42 4.60
N LEU A 168 -1.89 14.14 4.42
CA LEU A 168 -1.98 13.16 5.51
C LEU A 168 -0.68 13.07 6.33
N VAL A 169 0.47 13.03 5.66
CA VAL A 169 1.79 13.01 6.32
C VAL A 169 2.07 14.33 7.04
N ARG A 170 1.68 15.47 6.45
CA ARG A 170 1.81 16.79 7.11
C ARG A 170 0.99 16.84 8.40
N VAL A 171 -0.27 16.38 8.39
CA VAL A 171 -1.11 16.29 9.59
C VAL A 171 -0.46 15.39 10.64
N LYS A 172 0.09 14.24 10.23
CA LYS A 172 0.83 13.35 11.14
C LYS A 172 2.04 14.05 11.77
N HIS A 173 2.76 14.88 11.02
CA HIS A 173 3.89 15.66 11.53
C HIS A 173 3.45 16.77 12.48
N LEU A 174 2.35 17.46 12.19
CA LEU A 174 1.76 18.49 13.06
C LEU A 174 1.32 17.93 14.42
N ILE A 175 0.75 16.72 14.43
CA ILE A 175 0.35 16.04 15.68
C ILE A 175 1.57 15.67 16.54
N ASN A 176 2.73 15.44 15.91
CA ASN A 176 4.01 15.10 16.55
C ASN A 176 3.94 14.04 17.67
N ASN A 177 3.03 13.07 17.54
CA ASN A 177 2.83 12.03 18.55
C ASN A 177 3.22 10.65 18.00
N ASP A 178 4.26 10.05 18.57
CA ASP A 178 4.81 8.77 18.12
C ASP A 178 3.84 7.58 18.34
N LYS A 179 2.80 7.73 19.17
CA LYS A 179 1.76 6.71 19.38
C LYS A 179 0.78 6.59 18.20
N VAL A 180 0.75 7.56 17.30
CA VAL A 180 -0.20 7.62 16.16
C VAL A 180 0.42 6.98 14.91
N THR A 181 0.45 5.66 14.81
CA THR A 181 1.21 4.97 13.75
C THR A 181 0.37 4.52 12.55
N SER A 182 -0.95 4.56 12.65
CA SER A 182 -1.86 4.08 11.60
C SER A 182 -2.92 5.11 11.21
N TYR A 183 -3.51 4.91 10.03
CA TYR A 183 -4.58 5.78 9.52
C TYR A 183 -5.80 5.85 10.47
N PRO A 184 -6.33 4.73 11.01
CA PRO A 184 -7.38 4.80 12.02
C PRO A 184 -6.99 5.51 13.32
N ASP A 185 -5.72 5.45 13.73
CA ASP A 185 -5.25 6.14 14.95
C ASP A 185 -5.21 7.64 14.72
N LEU A 186 -4.78 8.07 13.53
CA LEU A 186 -4.78 9.47 13.12
C LEU A 186 -6.20 10.05 13.12
N VAL A 187 -7.14 9.34 12.49
CA VAL A 187 -8.55 9.75 12.44
C VAL A 187 -9.16 9.82 13.84
N ARG A 188 -8.83 8.88 14.72
CA ARG A 188 -9.28 8.92 16.12
C ARG A 188 -8.74 10.14 16.86
N TYR A 189 -7.48 10.49 16.61
CA TYR A 189 -6.83 11.61 17.27
C TYR A 189 -7.48 12.94 16.88
N VAL A 190 -7.73 13.14 15.58
CA VAL A 190 -8.27 14.41 15.05
C VAL A 190 -9.79 14.51 15.17
N PHE A 191 -10.52 13.44 14.80
CA PHE A 191 -11.98 13.47 14.64
C PHE A 191 -12.73 12.61 15.68
N GLY A 192 -12.01 11.91 16.55
CA GLY A 192 -12.60 11.09 17.60
C GLY A 192 -13.06 9.69 17.15
N LYS A 193 -13.66 8.98 18.11
CA LYS A 193 -14.06 7.56 17.98
C LYS A 193 -15.15 7.29 16.92
N PRO A 194 -16.17 8.15 16.70
CA PRO A 194 -17.22 7.87 15.72
C PRO A 194 -16.66 7.74 14.30
N LEU A 195 -15.84 8.72 13.86
CA LEU A 195 -15.25 8.69 12.53
C LEU A 195 -14.20 7.57 12.41
N GLN A 196 -13.43 7.30 13.47
CA GLN A 196 -12.55 6.13 13.49
C GLN A 196 -13.32 4.83 13.21
N LYS A 197 -14.50 4.63 13.82
CA LYS A 197 -15.31 3.42 13.59
C LYS A 197 -15.81 3.35 12.15
N ALA A 198 -16.24 4.48 11.57
CA ALA A 198 -16.68 4.53 10.18
C ALA A 198 -15.53 4.16 9.22
N VAL A 199 -14.35 4.75 9.41
CA VAL A 199 -13.13 4.43 8.63
C VAL A 199 -12.72 2.96 8.80
N ASN A 200 -12.78 2.42 10.02
CA ASN A 200 -12.51 1.01 10.27
C ASN A 200 -13.47 0.10 9.49
N TRP A 201 -14.77 0.43 9.42
CA TRP A 201 -15.73 -0.32 8.61
C TRP A 201 -15.43 -0.24 7.10
N MET A 202 -15.04 0.93 6.60
CA MET A 202 -14.63 1.10 5.19
C MET A 202 -13.38 0.30 4.86
N ILE A 203 -12.35 0.33 5.73
CA ILE A 203 -11.14 -0.48 5.56
C ILE A 203 -11.50 -1.96 5.53
N VAL A 204 -12.27 -2.45 6.51
CA VAL A 204 -12.68 -3.87 6.55
C VAL A 204 -13.45 -4.25 5.28
N GLY A 205 -14.42 -3.44 4.86
CA GLY A 205 -15.20 -3.70 3.64
C GLY A 205 -14.32 -3.79 2.39
N THR A 206 -13.45 -2.80 2.19
CA THR A 206 -12.56 -2.71 1.03
C THR A 206 -11.58 -3.90 0.99
N GLN A 207 -10.96 -4.23 2.12
CA GLN A 207 -10.00 -5.33 2.20
C GLN A 207 -10.63 -6.71 1.98
N LEU A 208 -11.85 -6.92 2.50
CA LEU A 208 -12.59 -8.15 2.24
C LEU A 208 -13.07 -8.22 0.78
N GLY A 209 -13.39 -7.07 0.16
CA GLY A 209 -13.69 -6.96 -1.27
C GLY A 209 -12.52 -7.40 -2.14
N PHE A 210 -11.31 -6.95 -1.85
CA PHE A 210 -10.12 -7.43 -2.58
C PHE A 210 -9.83 -8.91 -2.33
N CYS A 211 -10.05 -9.42 -1.12
CA CYS A 211 -9.93 -10.85 -0.83
C CYS A 211 -10.88 -11.67 -1.73
N LEU A 212 -12.14 -11.22 -1.88
CA LEU A 212 -13.12 -11.80 -2.78
C LEU A 212 -12.63 -11.77 -4.25
N MET A 213 -12.21 -10.60 -4.73
CA MET A 213 -11.68 -10.44 -6.09
C MET A 213 -10.50 -11.37 -6.37
N TYR A 214 -9.60 -11.55 -5.40
CA TYR A 214 -8.40 -12.39 -5.58
C TYR A 214 -8.77 -13.86 -5.73
N VAL A 215 -9.68 -14.37 -4.91
CA VAL A 215 -10.16 -15.76 -5.01
C VAL A 215 -10.80 -16.00 -6.38
N GLN A 216 -11.64 -15.09 -6.85
CA GLN A 216 -12.36 -15.26 -8.12
C GLN A 216 -11.43 -15.13 -9.33
N THR A 217 -10.54 -14.13 -9.31
CA THR A 217 -9.57 -13.94 -10.39
C THR A 217 -8.62 -15.12 -10.48
N ALA A 218 -8.11 -15.61 -9.34
CA ALA A 218 -7.26 -16.80 -9.32
C ALA A 218 -8.02 -18.05 -9.82
N ALA A 219 -9.26 -18.25 -9.37
CA ALA A 219 -10.09 -19.38 -9.82
C ALA A 219 -10.42 -19.32 -11.31
N GLY A 220 -10.69 -18.12 -11.84
CA GLY A 220 -10.89 -17.88 -13.27
C GLY A 220 -9.65 -18.26 -14.09
N ILE A 221 -8.47 -17.79 -13.66
CA ILE A 221 -7.20 -18.13 -14.32
C ILE A 221 -6.94 -19.64 -14.29
N PHE A 222 -7.16 -20.30 -13.15
CA PHE A 222 -6.97 -21.75 -13.06
C PHE A 222 -7.95 -22.53 -13.94
N ALA A 223 -9.21 -22.09 -14.02
CA ALA A 223 -10.21 -22.70 -14.88
C ALA A 223 -9.88 -22.54 -16.38
N GLU A 224 -9.25 -21.43 -16.78
CA GLU A 224 -8.73 -21.25 -18.14
C GLU A 224 -7.53 -22.14 -18.44
N LEU A 225 -6.63 -22.32 -17.46
CA LEU A 225 -5.44 -23.18 -17.61
C LEU A 225 -5.79 -24.67 -17.64
N TRP A 226 -6.77 -25.09 -16.85
CA TRP A 226 -7.24 -26.46 -16.75
C TRP A 226 -8.76 -26.55 -16.92
N PRO A 227 -9.24 -26.54 -18.18
CA PRO A 227 -10.67 -26.55 -18.46
C PRO A 227 -11.26 -27.96 -18.26
N PHE A 228 -12.24 -28.06 -17.36
CA PHE A 228 -13.11 -29.23 -17.18
C PHE A 228 -14.50 -28.79 -16.68
N ALA A 229 -15.49 -29.67 -16.71
CA ALA A 229 -16.84 -29.36 -16.25
C ALA A 229 -16.83 -28.99 -14.75
N GLY A 230 -17.25 -27.77 -14.41
CA GLY A 230 -17.21 -27.27 -13.02
C GLY A 230 -15.82 -26.81 -12.55
N ALA A 231 -14.88 -26.53 -13.48
CA ALA A 231 -13.53 -26.07 -13.14
C ALA A 231 -13.52 -24.83 -12.24
N TYR A 232 -14.27 -23.79 -12.61
CA TYR A 232 -14.35 -22.55 -11.82
C TYR A 232 -14.76 -22.82 -10.37
N THR A 233 -15.88 -23.51 -10.16
CA THR A 233 -16.37 -23.89 -8.82
C THR A 233 -15.32 -24.67 -8.03
N THR A 234 -14.67 -25.63 -8.69
CA THR A 234 -13.62 -26.45 -8.05
C THR A 234 -12.43 -25.58 -7.63
N PHE A 235 -11.97 -24.67 -8.48
CA PHE A 235 -10.85 -23.80 -8.18
C PHE A 235 -11.17 -22.71 -7.14
N VAL A 236 -12.42 -22.24 -7.04
CA VAL A 236 -12.87 -21.39 -5.92
C VAL A 236 -12.75 -22.15 -4.60
N LEU A 237 -13.23 -23.41 -4.55
CA LEU A 237 -13.16 -24.25 -3.35
C LEU A 237 -11.71 -24.57 -2.97
N VAL A 238 -10.87 -24.96 -3.94
CA VAL A 238 -9.45 -25.27 -3.71
C VAL A 238 -8.68 -24.02 -3.25
N SER A 239 -8.90 -22.88 -3.89
CA SER A 239 -8.25 -21.61 -3.52
C SER A 239 -8.65 -21.19 -2.11
N THR A 240 -9.95 -21.25 -1.78
CA THR A 240 -10.44 -20.94 -0.44
C THR A 240 -9.87 -21.91 0.59
N ALA A 241 -9.89 -23.21 0.32
CA ALA A 241 -9.36 -24.23 1.22
C ALA A 241 -7.85 -24.05 1.47
N ALA A 242 -7.08 -23.62 0.47
CA ALA A 242 -5.66 -23.28 0.61
C ALA A 242 -5.43 -21.99 1.42
N LEU A 243 -6.32 -21.00 1.29
CA LEU A 243 -6.21 -19.71 1.97
C LEU A 243 -6.68 -19.73 3.43
N VAL A 244 -7.65 -20.57 3.78
CA VAL A 244 -8.19 -20.66 5.15
C VAL A 244 -7.07 -20.89 6.18
N PRO A 245 -6.16 -21.87 6.04
CA PRO A 245 -5.02 -22.03 6.95
C PRO A 245 -4.14 -20.78 7.04
N MET A 246 -3.91 -20.10 5.91
CA MET A 246 -3.08 -18.89 5.86
C MET A 246 -3.71 -17.72 6.63
N THR A 247 -5.05 -17.65 6.71
CA THR A 247 -5.72 -16.60 7.51
C THR A 247 -5.46 -16.74 9.02
N PHE A 248 -5.14 -17.94 9.50
CA PHE A 248 -4.71 -18.17 10.90
C PHE A 248 -3.24 -17.84 11.15
N LEU A 249 -2.43 -17.81 10.08
CA LEU A 249 -1.03 -17.42 10.13
C LEU A 249 -0.82 -15.91 10.04
N THR A 250 -1.88 -15.11 9.99
CA THR A 250 -1.84 -13.64 9.96
C THR A 250 -1.08 -13.01 11.13
N ASN A 251 -0.94 -13.72 12.26
CA ASN A 251 -0.14 -13.27 13.40
C ASN A 251 1.37 -13.54 13.25
N ASN A 252 1.77 -14.39 12.31
CA ASN A 252 3.17 -14.69 12.05
C ASN A 252 3.70 -13.78 10.93
N LEU A 253 4.14 -12.59 11.33
CA LEU A 253 4.68 -11.57 10.43
C LEU A 253 5.83 -12.07 9.55
N SER A 254 6.60 -13.06 10.01
CA SER A 254 7.70 -13.65 9.23
C SER A 254 7.21 -14.44 8.02
N VAL A 255 6.18 -15.27 8.19
CA VAL A 255 5.56 -16.03 7.08
C VAL A 255 4.92 -15.07 6.09
N LEU A 256 4.23 -14.06 6.61
CA LEU A 256 3.57 -13.05 5.81
C LEU A 256 4.57 -12.23 4.98
N ALA A 257 5.73 -11.91 5.55
CA ALA A 257 6.82 -11.23 4.85
C ALA A 257 7.40 -12.08 3.71
N VAL A 258 7.62 -13.39 3.92
CA VAL A 258 8.10 -14.30 2.86
C VAL A 258 7.08 -14.40 1.72
N SER A 259 5.80 -14.60 2.05
CA SER A 259 4.71 -14.60 1.06
C SER A 259 4.68 -13.31 0.25
N SER A 260 4.84 -12.18 0.94
CA SER A 260 4.87 -10.84 0.35
C SER A 260 6.04 -10.64 -0.62
N MET A 261 7.23 -11.17 -0.30
CA MET A 261 8.40 -11.09 -1.17
C MET A 261 8.21 -11.93 -2.44
N LEU A 262 7.71 -13.16 -2.28
CA LEU A 262 7.43 -14.03 -3.43
C LEU A 262 6.35 -13.44 -4.34
N ALA A 263 5.25 -12.96 -3.77
CA ALA A 263 4.19 -12.23 -4.47
C ALA A 263 4.76 -11.07 -5.31
N THR A 264 5.61 -10.24 -4.70
CA THR A 264 6.24 -9.11 -5.40
C THR A 264 7.06 -9.53 -6.61
N VAL A 265 7.88 -10.58 -6.50
CA VAL A 265 8.65 -11.08 -7.65
C VAL A 265 7.71 -11.52 -8.79
N LEU A 266 6.64 -12.25 -8.46
CA LEU A 266 5.65 -12.71 -9.44
C LEU A 266 4.92 -11.54 -10.12
N VAL A 267 4.57 -10.48 -9.39
CA VAL A 267 3.99 -9.25 -9.97
C VAL A 267 4.97 -8.62 -10.95
N PHE A 268 6.22 -8.38 -10.56
CA PHE A 268 7.19 -7.73 -11.44
C PHE A 268 7.41 -8.51 -12.73
N VAL A 269 7.61 -9.83 -12.63
CA VAL A 269 7.76 -10.69 -13.82
C VAL A 269 6.52 -10.60 -14.72
N SER A 270 5.32 -10.63 -14.11
CA SER A 270 4.07 -10.57 -14.85
C SER A 270 3.85 -9.21 -15.52
N VAL A 271 4.07 -8.09 -14.82
CA VAL A 271 3.95 -6.73 -15.35
C VAL A 271 4.92 -6.49 -16.50
N ILE A 272 6.18 -6.88 -16.34
CA ILE A 272 7.19 -6.73 -17.39
C ILE A 272 6.77 -7.54 -18.63
N SER A 273 6.38 -8.81 -18.43
CA SER A 273 5.98 -9.70 -19.53
C SER A 273 4.73 -9.19 -20.28
N THR A 274 3.71 -8.73 -19.56
CA THR A 274 2.49 -8.20 -20.19
C THR A 274 2.73 -6.86 -20.87
N PHE A 275 3.56 -6.01 -20.28
CA PHE A 275 3.92 -4.73 -20.89
C PHE A 275 4.66 -4.94 -22.22
N PHE A 276 5.67 -5.81 -22.24
CA PHE A 276 6.37 -6.17 -23.47
C PHE A 276 5.43 -6.77 -24.52
N ASN A 277 4.55 -7.69 -24.13
CA ASN A 277 3.56 -8.27 -25.05
C ASN A 277 2.63 -7.18 -25.62
N SER A 278 2.14 -6.26 -24.80
CA SER A 278 1.28 -5.16 -25.24
C SER A 278 2.01 -4.23 -26.21
N ALA A 279 3.26 -3.88 -25.91
CA ALA A 279 4.07 -3.02 -26.77
C ALA A 279 4.38 -3.67 -28.13
N VAL A 280 4.70 -4.97 -28.15
CA VAL A 280 4.93 -5.72 -29.40
C VAL A 280 3.66 -5.80 -30.24
N THR A 281 2.51 -6.13 -29.63
CA THR A 281 1.22 -6.14 -30.33
C THR A 281 0.88 -4.78 -30.91
N LEU A 282 1.07 -3.70 -30.15
CA LEU A 282 0.83 -2.34 -30.62
C LEU A 282 1.76 -1.96 -31.79
N GLN A 283 2.99 -2.47 -31.80
CA GLN A 283 3.95 -2.24 -32.88
C GLN A 283 3.64 -3.06 -34.14
N SER A 284 3.19 -4.32 -33.98
CA SER A 284 2.93 -5.22 -35.12
C SER A 284 1.57 -4.98 -35.76
N ASP A 285 0.54 -4.80 -34.93
CA ASP A 285 -0.85 -4.81 -35.36
C ASP A 285 -1.44 -3.39 -35.40
N GLY A 286 -0.73 -2.41 -34.82
CA GLY A 286 -1.18 -1.03 -34.71
C GLY A 286 -2.18 -0.82 -33.57
N VAL A 287 -2.84 0.34 -33.58
CA VAL A 287 -3.86 0.67 -32.58
C VAL A 287 -5.12 -0.15 -32.86
N ALA A 288 -5.63 -0.84 -31.83
CA ALA A 288 -6.84 -1.63 -31.94
C ALA A 288 -8.04 -0.79 -32.39
N GLU A 289 -8.77 -1.25 -33.40
CA GLU A 289 -9.91 -0.54 -34.01
C GLU A 289 -11.05 -0.25 -33.03
N SER A 290 -11.17 -1.05 -31.96
CA SER A 290 -12.20 -0.89 -30.93
C SER A 290 -11.89 0.19 -29.90
N THR A 291 -10.76 0.89 -30.02
CA THR A 291 -10.38 1.97 -29.11
C THR A 291 -11.13 3.26 -29.43
N THR A 292 -11.63 3.93 -28.40
CA THR A 292 -12.31 5.23 -28.54
C THR A 292 -11.51 6.31 -27.84
N ALA A 293 -11.53 7.54 -28.39
CA ALA A 293 -10.82 8.67 -27.77
C ALA A 293 -11.41 9.01 -26.40
N PHE A 294 -12.73 9.04 -26.32
CA PHE A 294 -13.50 9.25 -25.10
C PHE A 294 -14.51 8.12 -24.94
N GLY A 295 -14.63 7.65 -23.70
CA GLY A 295 -15.59 6.63 -23.30
C GLY A 295 -16.94 7.22 -22.89
N SER A 296 -17.78 6.38 -22.27
CA SER A 296 -19.13 6.77 -21.88
C SER A 296 -19.15 7.45 -20.51
N PHE A 297 -19.84 8.59 -20.40
CA PHE A 297 -20.01 9.29 -19.13
C PHE A 297 -20.69 8.42 -18.06
N SER A 298 -21.56 7.49 -18.46
CA SER A 298 -22.23 6.57 -17.53
C SER A 298 -21.28 5.61 -16.83
N LYS A 299 -20.12 5.32 -17.43
CA LYS A 299 -19.10 4.43 -16.87
C LYS A 299 -17.98 5.17 -16.13
N LEU A 300 -18.02 6.50 -16.13
CA LEU A 300 -17.03 7.32 -15.47
C LEU A 300 -16.93 7.02 -13.95
N PRO A 301 -18.01 6.80 -13.19
CA PRO A 301 -17.90 6.43 -11.77
C PRO A 301 -17.11 5.13 -11.56
N LEU A 302 -17.38 4.10 -12.36
CA LEU A 302 -16.67 2.81 -12.30
C LEU A 302 -15.19 2.97 -12.65
N PHE A 303 -14.88 3.81 -13.64
CA PHE A 303 -13.51 4.19 -13.97
C PHE A 303 -12.81 4.87 -12.79
N LEU A 304 -13.45 5.85 -12.14
CA LEU A 304 -12.88 6.56 -10.99
C LEU A 304 -12.60 5.60 -9.81
N ALA A 305 -13.56 4.72 -9.48
CA ALA A 305 -13.39 3.71 -8.44
C ALA A 305 -12.23 2.74 -8.76
N SER A 306 -12.09 2.37 -10.03
CA SER A 306 -10.97 1.56 -10.50
C SER A 306 -9.64 2.27 -10.32
N GLN A 307 -9.56 3.55 -10.68
CA GLN A 307 -8.32 4.33 -10.50
C GLN A 307 -7.93 4.46 -9.03
N LEU A 308 -8.90 4.67 -8.13
CA LEU A 308 -8.68 4.70 -6.68
C LEU A 308 -8.22 3.34 -6.15
N THR A 309 -8.80 2.25 -6.66
CA THR A 309 -8.43 0.87 -6.30
C THR A 309 -6.97 0.55 -6.59
N VAL A 310 -6.44 0.99 -7.73
CA VAL A 310 -5.03 0.73 -8.08
C VAL A 310 -4.05 1.57 -7.24
N LEU A 311 -4.52 2.62 -6.56
CA LEU A 311 -3.75 3.49 -5.66
C LEU A 311 -4.01 3.21 -4.17
N GLU A 312 -4.41 1.99 -3.80
CA GLU A 312 -4.76 1.62 -2.42
C GLU A 312 -3.57 1.58 -1.43
N GLY A 313 -2.32 1.65 -1.93
CA GLY A 313 -1.11 1.61 -1.11
C GLY A 313 -0.92 2.80 -0.14
N VAL A 314 -1.84 3.75 -0.08
CA VAL A 314 -1.83 4.88 0.88
C VAL A 314 -1.78 4.38 2.33
N CYS A 315 -2.42 3.24 2.63
CA CYS A 315 -2.47 2.68 4.00
C CYS A 315 -1.09 2.31 4.57
N VAL A 316 -0.10 2.03 3.72
CA VAL A 316 1.27 1.69 4.18
C VAL A 316 2.14 2.91 4.46
N VAL A 317 1.73 4.10 4.02
CA VAL A 317 2.54 5.32 4.10
C VAL A 317 2.83 5.71 5.55
N LEU A 318 1.81 5.74 6.42
CA LEU A 318 1.97 6.14 7.82
C LEU A 318 2.82 5.14 8.64
N PRO A 319 2.59 3.81 8.56
CA PRO A 319 3.48 2.84 9.21
C PRO A 319 4.93 2.92 8.71
N VAL A 320 5.15 3.16 7.41
CA VAL A 320 6.49 3.32 6.84
C VAL A 320 7.14 4.60 7.35
N GLU A 321 6.42 5.72 7.36
CA GLU A 321 6.88 7.00 7.92
C GLU A 321 7.34 6.84 9.38
N SER A 322 6.54 6.15 10.19
CA SER A 322 6.84 5.91 11.61
C SER A 322 8.07 5.03 11.84
N SER A 323 8.57 4.32 10.81
CA SER A 323 9.79 3.50 10.89
C SER A 323 11.09 4.27 10.56
N ILE A 324 10.98 5.52 10.08
CA ILE A 324 12.10 6.37 9.68
C ILE A 324 12.52 7.27 10.85
N LYS A 325 13.82 7.54 10.98
CA LYS A 325 14.35 8.48 11.99
C LYS A 325 13.76 9.89 11.81
N LYS A 326 13.54 10.62 12.91
CA LYS A 326 12.93 11.97 12.90
C LYS A 326 13.69 12.96 12.01
N GLU A 327 15.03 12.96 12.09
CA GLU A 327 15.98 13.70 11.23
C GLU A 327 15.72 13.54 9.71
N LYS A 328 15.21 12.39 9.26
CA LYS A 328 15.02 12.08 7.84
C LYS A 328 13.57 12.26 7.35
N LYS A 329 12.66 12.76 8.19
CA LYS A 329 11.25 13.01 7.84
C LYS A 329 11.03 14.03 6.71
N PRO A 330 11.79 15.15 6.60
CA PRO A 330 11.67 16.04 5.45
C PRO A 330 12.11 15.37 4.13
N ALA A 331 13.15 14.54 4.19
CA ALA A 331 13.59 13.75 3.04
C ALA A 331 12.55 12.69 2.64
N PHE A 332 11.83 12.12 3.61
CA PHE A 332 10.73 11.18 3.35
C PHE A 332 9.59 11.81 2.56
N GLN A 333 9.16 13.04 2.87
CA GLN A 333 8.09 13.71 2.10
C GLN A 333 8.47 13.91 0.62
N ARG A 334 9.71 14.36 0.35
CA ARG A 334 10.21 14.50 -1.03
C ARG A 334 10.31 13.16 -1.75
N MET A 335 10.76 12.12 -1.04
CA MET A 335 10.78 10.76 -1.57
C MET A 335 9.36 10.26 -1.87
N LEU A 336 8.39 10.54 -1.00
CA LEU A 336 7.01 10.10 -1.13
C LEU A 336 6.35 10.69 -2.39
N LEU A 337 6.53 12.00 -2.61
CA LEU A 337 6.10 12.67 -3.84
C LEU A 337 6.70 12.02 -5.09
N ARG A 338 8.02 11.79 -5.10
CA ARG A 338 8.70 11.17 -6.25
C ARG A 338 8.22 9.74 -6.50
N THR A 339 8.07 8.94 -5.45
CA THR A 339 7.64 7.54 -5.57
C THR A 339 6.21 7.44 -6.07
N LEU A 340 5.26 8.16 -5.45
CA LEU A 340 3.85 8.13 -5.87
C LEU A 340 3.65 8.75 -7.27
N GLY A 341 4.35 9.86 -7.57
CA GLY A 341 4.34 10.45 -8.92
C GLY A 341 4.85 9.48 -9.99
N THR A 342 5.90 8.72 -9.68
CA THR A 342 6.42 7.67 -10.59
C THR A 342 5.41 6.54 -10.78
N ILE A 343 4.71 6.12 -9.71
CA ILE A 343 3.65 5.10 -9.80
C ILE A 343 2.51 5.57 -10.71
N VAL A 344 2.03 6.81 -10.53
CA VAL A 344 0.95 7.39 -11.36
C VAL A 344 1.36 7.44 -12.83
N ALA A 345 2.58 7.89 -13.13
CA ALA A 345 3.11 7.91 -14.49
C ALA A 345 3.21 6.50 -15.09
N MET A 346 3.71 5.53 -14.32
CA MET A 346 3.80 4.13 -14.73
C MET A 346 2.41 3.55 -15.04
N TYR A 347 1.40 3.85 -14.22
CA TYR A 347 0.02 3.41 -14.44
C TYR A 347 -0.60 4.03 -15.69
N ALA A 348 -0.35 5.30 -15.95
CA ALA A 348 -0.80 5.96 -17.19
C ALA A 348 -0.19 5.29 -18.43
N VAL A 349 1.12 5.02 -18.41
CA VAL A 349 1.82 4.36 -19.53
C VAL A 349 1.35 2.92 -19.71
N TYR A 350 1.28 2.13 -18.64
CA TYR A 350 0.86 0.73 -18.70
C TYR A 350 -0.61 0.61 -19.16
N GLY A 351 -1.51 1.40 -18.56
CA GLY A 351 -2.93 1.44 -18.91
C GLY A 351 -3.15 1.82 -20.37
N SER A 352 -2.51 2.90 -20.83
CA SER A 352 -2.64 3.38 -22.22
C SER A 352 -2.08 2.37 -23.22
N THR A 353 -0.90 1.80 -22.96
CA THR A 353 -0.27 0.84 -23.87
C THR A 353 -1.13 -0.42 -24.01
N GLY A 354 -1.62 -0.98 -22.90
CA GLY A 354 -2.47 -2.15 -22.93
C GLY A 354 -3.81 -1.89 -23.62
N TYR A 355 -4.44 -0.73 -23.37
CA TYR A 355 -5.71 -0.39 -24.00
C TYR A 355 -5.55 -0.14 -25.50
N LEU A 356 -4.51 0.58 -25.93
CA LEU A 356 -4.23 0.80 -27.35
C LEU A 356 -3.93 -0.51 -28.09
N ALA A 357 -3.29 -1.47 -27.43
CA ALA A 357 -2.95 -2.78 -28.03
C ALA A 357 -4.17 -3.70 -28.18
N PHE A 358 -5.09 -3.73 -27.22
CA PHE A 358 -6.16 -4.75 -27.17
C PHE A 358 -7.58 -4.22 -27.20
N GLY A 359 -7.79 -2.91 -26.99
CA GLY A 359 -9.09 -2.26 -27.00
C GLY A 359 -10.15 -3.00 -26.16
N SER A 360 -11.31 -3.25 -26.75
CA SER A 360 -12.44 -3.93 -26.10
C SER A 360 -12.27 -5.45 -25.89
N SER A 361 -11.16 -6.05 -26.33
CA SER A 361 -10.90 -7.49 -26.11
C SER A 361 -10.48 -7.82 -24.67
N LEU A 362 -10.18 -6.80 -23.85
CA LEU A 362 -9.82 -6.93 -22.44
C LEU A 362 -11.06 -7.14 -21.57
N THR A 363 -11.33 -8.39 -21.18
CA THR A 363 -12.52 -8.74 -20.40
C THR A 363 -12.27 -8.84 -18.88
N GLN A 364 -11.08 -9.26 -18.46
CA GLN A 364 -10.77 -9.49 -17.03
C GLN A 364 -9.44 -8.91 -16.59
N SER A 365 -8.40 -8.99 -17.44
CA SER A 365 -7.09 -8.40 -17.15
C SER A 365 -6.23 -8.37 -18.41
N THR A 366 -5.11 -7.65 -18.39
CA THR A 366 -4.13 -7.71 -19.49
C THR A 366 -3.57 -9.12 -19.71
N VAL A 367 -3.52 -9.94 -18.65
CA VAL A 367 -2.95 -11.30 -18.71
C VAL A 367 -3.87 -12.26 -19.47
N SER A 368 -5.19 -12.04 -19.48
CA SER A 368 -6.12 -12.95 -20.15
C SER A 368 -5.99 -12.94 -21.67
N VAL A 369 -5.59 -11.81 -22.26
CA VAL A 369 -5.48 -11.61 -23.71
C VAL A 369 -4.17 -12.16 -24.30
N MET A 370 -3.19 -12.53 -23.47
CA MET A 370 -1.90 -13.02 -23.95
C MET A 370 -2.05 -14.28 -24.84
N PRO A 371 -1.35 -14.41 -25.97
CA PRO A 371 -1.48 -15.57 -26.86
C PRO A 371 -1.27 -16.90 -26.15
N ARG A 372 -2.01 -17.95 -26.52
CA ARG A 372 -1.83 -19.28 -25.91
C ARG A 372 -0.43 -19.80 -26.20
N GLY A 373 0.28 -20.21 -25.16
CA GLY A 373 1.63 -20.75 -25.24
C GLY A 373 2.20 -21.01 -23.85
N PRO A 374 3.30 -21.78 -23.74
CA PRO A 374 3.87 -22.15 -22.45
C PRO A 374 4.27 -20.92 -21.63
N PHE A 375 4.85 -19.90 -22.26
CA PHE A 375 5.22 -18.64 -21.60
C PHE A 375 4.00 -17.92 -21.02
N ALA A 376 2.93 -17.78 -21.80
CA ALA A 376 1.72 -17.10 -21.36
C ALA A 376 0.97 -17.88 -20.27
N SER A 377 1.03 -19.21 -20.30
CA SER A 377 0.53 -20.06 -19.20
C SER A 377 1.34 -19.87 -17.92
N CYS A 378 2.67 -19.72 -18.02
CA CYS A 378 3.51 -19.39 -16.87
C CYS A 378 3.18 -18.02 -16.28
N VAL A 379 2.95 -16.99 -17.10
CA VAL A 379 2.55 -15.65 -16.63
C VAL A 379 1.17 -15.67 -15.96
N ARG A 380 0.19 -16.38 -16.56
CA ARG A 380 -1.12 -16.63 -15.95
C ARG A 380 -0.99 -17.29 -14.57
N LEU A 381 -0.22 -18.38 -14.50
CA LEU A 381 0.02 -19.10 -13.25
C LEU A 381 0.73 -18.21 -12.21
N ALA A 382 1.71 -17.41 -12.63
CA ALA A 382 2.41 -16.47 -11.76
C ALA A 382 1.44 -15.42 -11.18
N LEU A 383 0.53 -14.88 -12.00
CA LEU A 383 -0.50 -13.95 -11.54
C LEU A 383 -1.47 -14.63 -10.55
N ALA A 384 -1.95 -15.84 -10.86
CA ALA A 384 -2.86 -16.57 -9.97
C ALA A 384 -2.21 -16.88 -8.61
N LEU A 385 -0.96 -17.36 -8.60
CA LEU A 385 -0.21 -17.60 -7.37
C LEU A 385 0.04 -16.31 -6.61
N ASN A 386 0.36 -15.22 -7.31
CA ASN A 386 0.54 -13.92 -6.67
C ASN A 386 -0.74 -13.43 -5.97
N LEU A 387 -1.91 -13.58 -6.58
CA LEU A 387 -3.21 -13.22 -5.97
C LEU A 387 -3.42 -14.00 -4.66
N LEU A 388 -3.17 -15.32 -4.68
CA LEU A 388 -3.28 -16.16 -3.49
C LEU A 388 -2.26 -15.80 -2.40
N LEU A 389 -1.01 -15.48 -2.78
CA LEU A 389 0.03 -15.08 -1.83
C LEU A 389 -0.19 -13.66 -1.25
N THR A 390 -0.92 -12.81 -1.97
CA THR A 390 -1.29 -11.46 -1.54
C THR A 390 -2.53 -11.45 -0.66
N HIS A 391 -3.44 -12.41 -0.82
CA HIS A 391 -4.68 -12.49 -0.04
C HIS A 391 -4.47 -12.41 1.49
N PRO A 392 -3.53 -13.16 2.12
CA PRO A 392 -3.29 -13.02 3.56
C PRO A 392 -2.83 -11.63 3.99
N LEU A 393 -2.14 -10.88 3.12
CA LEU A 393 -1.69 -9.51 3.39
C LEU A 393 -2.89 -8.57 3.50
N GLN A 394 -3.85 -8.69 2.58
CA GLN A 394 -5.06 -7.86 2.58
C GLN A 394 -6.01 -8.25 3.71
N PHE A 395 -6.08 -9.55 4.01
CA PHE A 395 -6.90 -10.07 5.10
C PHE A 395 -6.43 -9.60 6.49
N CYS A 396 -5.12 -9.39 6.66
CA CYS A 396 -4.49 -9.02 7.94
C CYS A 396 -5.03 -7.71 8.56
N PRO A 397 -5.02 -6.54 7.89
CA PRO A 397 -5.57 -5.32 8.47
C PRO A 397 -7.06 -5.42 8.78
N ALA A 398 -7.85 -6.09 7.93
CA ALA A 398 -9.27 -6.31 8.18
C ALA A 398 -9.51 -7.11 9.47
N ILE A 399 -8.82 -8.24 9.62
CA ILE A 399 -9.03 -9.10 10.79
C ILE A 399 -8.48 -8.47 12.06
N GLN A 400 -7.40 -7.70 12.00
CA GLN A 400 -6.89 -6.94 13.14
C GLN A 400 -7.85 -5.86 13.63
N ILE A 401 -8.62 -5.24 12.73
CA ILE A 401 -9.69 -4.30 13.10
C ILE A 401 -10.85 -5.05 13.76
N CYS A 402 -11.27 -6.19 13.19
CA CYS A 402 -12.31 -7.04 13.75
C CYS A 402 -11.95 -7.58 15.15
N ASP A 403 -10.73 -8.10 15.32
CA ASP A 403 -10.23 -8.63 16.59
C ASP A 403 -10.21 -7.52 17.67
N ARG A 404 -9.76 -6.31 17.33
CA ARG A 404 -9.79 -5.13 18.21
C ARG A 404 -11.21 -4.74 18.60
N ALA A 405 -12.16 -4.77 17.65
CA ALA A 405 -13.57 -4.47 17.92
C ALA A 405 -14.20 -5.49 18.88
N MET A 406 -13.79 -6.76 18.79
CA MET A 406 -14.25 -7.86 19.66
C MET A 406 -13.48 -7.97 20.99
N LYS A 407 -12.48 -7.10 21.24
CA LYS A 407 -11.59 -7.14 22.41
C LYS A 407 -10.86 -8.48 22.58
N VAL A 408 -10.48 -9.11 21.47
CA VAL A 408 -9.64 -10.31 21.50
C VAL A 408 -8.19 -9.90 21.75
N ASP A 409 -7.55 -10.53 22.73
CA ASP A 409 -6.12 -10.33 23.00
C ASP A 409 -5.29 -10.87 21.82
N PRO A 410 -4.43 -10.05 21.17
CA PRO A 410 -3.51 -10.47 20.12
C PRO A 410 -2.70 -11.73 20.45
N ALA A 411 -2.29 -11.91 21.72
CA ALA A 411 -1.52 -13.07 22.16
C ALA A 411 -2.33 -14.37 22.23
N ALA A 412 -3.66 -14.25 22.35
CA ALA A 412 -4.59 -15.37 22.48
C ALA A 412 -5.48 -15.58 21.25
N VAL A 413 -5.26 -14.83 20.15
CA VAL A 413 -6.09 -14.91 18.93
C VAL A 413 -6.24 -16.33 18.42
N ASN A 414 -5.15 -17.11 18.35
CA ASN A 414 -5.19 -18.48 17.83
C ASN A 414 -5.82 -19.50 18.81
N LYS A 415 -6.11 -19.08 20.05
CA LYS A 415 -6.79 -19.89 21.08
C LYS A 415 -8.22 -19.40 21.35
N SER A 416 -8.58 -18.22 20.84
CA SER A 416 -9.89 -17.61 21.04
C SER A 416 -10.91 -18.20 20.07
N GLY A 417 -11.88 -18.97 20.59
CA GLY A 417 -12.95 -19.52 19.78
C GLY A 417 -13.73 -18.46 18.98
N LYS A 418 -13.87 -17.25 19.53
CA LYS A 418 -14.51 -16.12 18.82
C LYS A 418 -13.70 -15.69 17.60
N ALA A 419 -12.39 -15.53 17.76
CA ALA A 419 -11.49 -15.09 16.69
C ALA A 419 -11.39 -16.13 15.56
N ILE A 420 -11.40 -17.42 15.94
CA ILE A 420 -11.44 -18.54 15.00
C ILE A 420 -12.77 -18.55 14.26
N ALA A 421 -13.90 -18.45 14.97
CA ALA A 421 -15.22 -18.42 14.37
C ALA A 421 -15.37 -17.24 13.39
N THR A 422 -14.92 -16.03 13.75
CA THR A 422 -14.95 -14.87 12.86
C THR A 422 -14.16 -15.11 11.57
N ARG A 423 -12.95 -15.67 11.66
CA ARG A 423 -12.13 -16.00 10.47
C ARG A 423 -12.83 -17.03 9.58
N LEU A 424 -13.39 -18.09 10.16
CA LEU A 424 -14.12 -19.11 9.40
C LEU A 424 -15.37 -18.53 8.73
N VAL A 425 -16.14 -17.71 9.44
CA VAL A 425 -17.34 -17.04 8.90
C VAL A 425 -16.96 -16.12 7.75
N ILE A 426 -15.94 -15.28 7.92
CA ILE A 426 -15.50 -14.36 6.85
C ILE A 426 -15.04 -15.14 5.61
N ASN A 427 -14.19 -16.16 5.76
CA ASN A 427 -13.76 -16.98 4.62
C ASN A 427 -14.94 -17.71 3.96
N PHE A 428 -15.90 -18.19 4.75
CA PHE A 428 -17.12 -18.81 4.22
C PHE A 428 -17.99 -17.83 3.42
N VAL A 429 -18.12 -16.59 3.90
CA VAL A 429 -18.82 -15.51 3.20
C VAL A 429 -18.10 -15.17 1.89
N ILE A 430 -16.77 -15.01 1.91
CA ILE A 430 -15.97 -14.77 0.71
C ILE A 430 -16.18 -15.91 -0.31
N MET A 431 -16.11 -17.16 0.14
CA MET A 431 -16.31 -18.32 -0.74
C MET A 431 -17.72 -18.35 -1.34
N SER A 432 -18.74 -18.07 -0.53
CA SER A 432 -20.14 -18.07 -0.96
C SER A 432 -20.41 -16.95 -1.97
N LEU A 433 -19.90 -15.74 -1.73
CA LEU A 433 -19.96 -14.63 -2.69
C LEU A 433 -19.18 -14.96 -3.96
N ALA A 434 -18.01 -15.60 -3.85
CA ALA A 434 -17.19 -16.00 -4.99
C ALA A 434 -17.93 -16.95 -5.95
N LEU A 435 -18.73 -17.85 -5.39
CA LEU A 435 -19.55 -18.82 -6.13
C LEU A 435 -20.83 -18.21 -6.69
N VAL A 436 -21.50 -17.33 -5.93
CA VAL A 436 -22.79 -16.74 -6.33
C VAL A 436 -22.61 -15.64 -7.37
N VAL A 437 -21.66 -14.74 -7.17
CA VAL A 437 -21.46 -13.58 -8.03
C VAL A 437 -20.60 -13.94 -9.25
N GLY A 438 -19.69 -14.91 -9.12
CA GLY A 438 -18.86 -15.34 -10.24
C GLY A 438 -17.93 -14.23 -10.73
N PRO A 439 -17.65 -14.14 -12.05
CA PRO A 439 -16.76 -13.12 -12.63
C PRO A 439 -17.17 -11.66 -12.36
N ASP A 440 -18.46 -11.39 -12.13
CA ASP A 440 -19.02 -10.03 -12.02
C ASP A 440 -18.74 -9.35 -10.67
N ALA A 441 -18.07 -10.04 -9.76
CA ALA A 441 -17.75 -9.48 -8.45
C ALA A 441 -16.67 -8.41 -8.48
N LEU A 442 -15.86 -8.36 -9.54
CA LEU A 442 -15.00 -7.22 -9.80
C LEU A 442 -15.84 -5.93 -9.82
N ASP A 443 -16.88 -5.91 -10.65
CA ASP A 443 -17.76 -4.74 -10.80
C ASP A 443 -18.52 -4.44 -9.50
N LEU A 444 -18.94 -5.47 -8.76
CA LEU A 444 -19.56 -5.31 -7.45
C LEU A 444 -18.62 -4.63 -6.44
N VAL A 445 -17.36 -5.06 -6.37
CA VAL A 445 -16.37 -4.47 -5.46
C VAL A 445 -16.01 -3.06 -5.89
N LEU A 446 -15.86 -2.82 -7.20
CA LEU A 446 -15.63 -1.49 -7.74
C LEU A 446 -16.82 -0.55 -7.54
N ALA A 447 -18.06 -1.04 -7.54
CA ALA A 447 -19.24 -0.23 -7.23
C ALA A 447 -19.38 0.08 -5.74
N PHE A 448 -18.78 -0.73 -4.87
CA PHE A 448 -18.72 -0.48 -3.43
C PHE A 448 -17.68 0.60 -3.07
N ILE A 449 -16.57 0.65 -3.82
CA ILE A 449 -15.49 1.65 -3.70
C ILE A 449 -15.95 2.97 -4.31
#